data_AF-A0A1Q7WNQ9-F1
#
_entry.id   AF-A0A1Q7WNQ9-F1
#
_cell.length_a   1.000
_cell.length_b   1.000
_cell.length_c   1.000
_cell.angle_alpha   90.00
_cell.angle_beta   90.00
_cell.angle_gamma   90.00
#
_symmetry.space_group_name_H-M   'P 1'
#
loop_
_entity.id
_entity.type
_entity.pdbx_description
1 polymer ?
#
loop_
_entity_poly.entity_id
_entity_poly.type
_entity_poly.pdbx_seq_one_letter_code
_entity_poly.pdbx_strand_id
1 'polypeptide(L)'
;MRHSARDLANLADGLTGVQIAEAFLTAASPGVIALFLENQYYPTHEVYLSALAEAMKEEYDAIVGAGFLLQLDCPDLGVSRVRGEDWREDYRVLHIQALNQAVPTRCATRCNLYNRHKNMPP
;
A
#
# COMPACT_ATOMS: atom_id res chain seq x y z
N MET A 1 -14.21 6.24 6.28
CA MET A 1 -13.85 5.86 7.66
C MET A 1 -14.71 4.76 8.31
N ARG A 2 -16.01 4.53 7.98
CA ARG A 2 -16.79 3.43 8.62
C ARG A 2 -16.44 2.01 8.17
N HIS A 3 -15.72 1.85 7.06
CA HIS A 3 -15.43 0.53 6.47
C HIS A 3 -14.22 -0.14 7.13
N SER A 4 -13.08 0.56 7.26
CA SER A 4 -11.85 -0.03 7.82
C SER A 4 -12.00 -0.53 9.27
N ALA A 5 -12.72 0.19 10.14
CA ALA A 5 -12.94 -0.27 11.53
C ALA A 5 -13.76 -1.56 11.61
N ARG A 6 -14.73 -1.74 10.72
CA ARG A 6 -15.54 -2.97 10.64
C ARG A 6 -14.70 -4.14 10.15
N ASP A 7 -13.86 -3.93 9.15
CA ASP A 7 -13.03 -4.99 8.58
C ASP A 7 -11.98 -5.47 9.59
N LEU A 8 -11.42 -4.56 10.38
CA LEU A 8 -10.53 -4.88 11.50
C LEU A 8 -11.23 -5.69 12.58
N ALA A 9 -12.45 -5.32 12.96
CA ALA A 9 -13.24 -6.06 13.95
C ALA A 9 -13.58 -7.47 13.46
N ASN A 10 -14.02 -7.60 12.20
CA ASN A 10 -14.32 -8.90 11.60
C ASN A 10 -13.11 -9.83 11.57
N LEU A 11 -11.92 -9.30 11.24
CA LEU A 11 -10.70 -10.10 11.26
C LEU A 11 -10.33 -10.51 12.69
N ALA A 12 -10.41 -9.59 13.66
CA ALA A 12 -10.13 -9.89 15.05
C ALA A 12 -11.07 -10.98 15.61
N ASP A 13 -12.37 -10.86 15.35
CA ASP A 13 -13.37 -11.83 15.78
C ASP A 13 -13.10 -13.21 15.17
N GLY A 14 -12.78 -13.26 13.87
CA GLY A 14 -12.46 -14.50 13.16
C GLY A 14 -11.20 -15.22 13.66
N LEU A 15 -10.30 -14.51 14.35
CA LEU A 15 -9.09 -15.08 14.94
C LEU A 15 -9.30 -15.61 16.37
N THR A 16 -10.49 -15.40 16.96
CA THR A 16 -10.78 -15.84 18.33
C THR A 16 -10.65 -17.36 18.47
N GLY A 17 -9.80 -17.80 19.39
CA GLY A 17 -9.56 -19.23 19.66
C GLY A 17 -8.61 -19.93 18.68
N VAL A 18 -8.03 -19.20 17.72
CA VAL A 18 -7.06 -19.73 16.78
C VAL A 18 -5.65 -19.36 17.22
N GLN A 19 -4.73 -20.33 17.25
CA GLN A 19 -3.31 -20.05 17.44
C GLN A 19 -2.69 -19.65 16.10
N ILE A 20 -2.23 -18.40 16.01
CA ILE A 20 -1.55 -17.85 14.84
C ILE A 20 -0.21 -17.24 15.25
N ALA A 21 0.76 -17.22 14.33
CA ALA A 21 1.99 -16.47 14.51
C ALA A 21 1.75 -14.97 14.29
N GLU A 22 1.14 -14.62 13.15
CA GLU A 22 0.81 -13.25 12.75
C GLU A 22 -0.45 -13.25 11.86
N ALA A 23 -1.17 -12.13 11.86
CA ALA A 23 -2.27 -11.86 10.93
C ALA A 23 -1.98 -10.56 10.19
N PHE A 24 -2.36 -10.50 8.91
CA PHE A 24 -2.15 -9.35 8.06
C PHE A 24 -3.46 -8.87 7.44
N LEU A 25 -3.52 -7.59 7.10
CA LEU A 25 -4.53 -7.01 6.22
C LEU A 25 -3.83 -6.35 5.02
N THR A 26 -4.41 -6.53 3.84
CA THR A 26 -3.89 -5.95 2.61
C THR A 26 -4.45 -4.56 2.38
N ALA A 27 -3.62 -3.66 1.86
CA ALA A 27 -4.06 -2.34 1.40
C ALA A 27 -3.34 -1.95 0.10
N ALA A 28 -4.03 -1.19 -0.75
CA ALA A 28 -3.46 -0.65 -1.98
C ALA A 28 -2.38 0.40 -1.67
N SER A 29 -1.30 0.43 -2.46
CA SER A 29 -0.34 1.54 -2.45
C SER A 29 -0.93 2.83 -3.05
N PRO A 30 -0.41 4.02 -2.73
CA PRO A 30 -0.81 5.25 -3.43
C PRO A 30 -0.55 5.15 -4.94
N GLY A 31 0.56 4.53 -5.32
CA GLY A 31 0.96 4.36 -6.71
C GLY A 31 0.06 3.42 -7.51
N VAL A 32 -0.46 2.34 -6.91
CA VAL A 32 -1.41 1.45 -7.59
C VAL A 32 -2.77 2.11 -7.77
N ILE A 33 -3.18 2.97 -6.84
CA ILE A 33 -4.39 3.79 -7.02
C ILE A 33 -4.18 4.73 -8.21
N ALA A 34 -3.05 5.45 -8.26
CA ALA A 34 -2.73 6.35 -9.36
C ALA A 34 -2.54 5.64 -10.71
N LEU A 35 -2.28 4.34 -10.71
CA LEU A 35 -2.21 3.53 -11.93
C LEU A 35 -3.59 3.27 -12.54
N PHE A 36 -4.63 3.14 -11.70
CA PHE A 36 -5.99 2.78 -12.14
C PHE A 36 -6.96 3.96 -12.14
N LEU A 37 -6.69 5.01 -11.35
CA LEU A 37 -7.51 6.21 -11.28
C LEU A 37 -6.74 7.39 -11.87
N GLU A 38 -7.31 7.99 -12.90
CA GLU A 38 -6.73 9.16 -13.56
C GLU A 38 -6.81 10.38 -12.65
N ASN A 39 -5.71 11.16 -12.61
CA ASN A 39 -5.69 12.44 -11.94
C ASN A 39 -6.52 13.47 -12.71
N GLN A 40 -7.65 13.89 -12.13
CA GLN A 40 -8.54 14.90 -12.72
C GLN A 40 -8.53 16.26 -12.00
N TYR A 41 -7.88 16.34 -10.82
CA TYR A 41 -8.06 17.48 -9.91
C TYR A 41 -6.75 18.13 -9.44
N TYR A 42 -5.63 17.41 -9.49
CA TYR A 42 -4.35 17.90 -8.96
C TYR A 42 -3.44 18.38 -10.10
N PRO A 43 -2.64 19.44 -9.86
CA PRO A 43 -1.86 20.09 -10.90
C PRO A 43 -0.67 19.25 -11.40
N THR A 44 -0.17 18.33 -10.59
CA THR A 44 0.95 17.44 -10.95
C THR A 44 0.75 16.03 -10.39
N HIS A 45 1.41 15.05 -10.99
CA HIS A 45 1.40 13.66 -10.52
C HIS A 45 1.98 13.53 -9.10
N GLU A 46 3.01 14.30 -8.78
CA GLU A 46 3.61 14.33 -7.44
C GLU A 46 2.61 14.82 -6.38
N VAL A 47 1.90 15.92 -6.65
CA VAL A 47 0.89 16.45 -5.73
C VAL A 47 -0.26 15.45 -5.59
N TYR A 48 -0.65 14.78 -6.68
CA TYR A 48 -1.66 13.73 -6.63
C TYR A 48 -1.24 12.55 -5.76
N LEU A 49 -0.03 12.02 -5.97
CA LEU A 49 0.53 10.93 -5.17
C LEU A 49 0.63 11.30 -3.69
N SER A 50 1.03 12.53 -3.37
CA SER A 50 1.11 12.99 -1.98
C SER A 50 -0.29 13.07 -1.34
N ALA A 51 -1.31 13.52 -2.08
CA ALA A 51 -2.68 13.53 -1.59
C ALA A 51 -3.23 12.12 -1.36
N LEU A 52 -2.92 11.17 -2.25
CA LEU A 52 -3.25 9.76 -2.05
C LEU A 52 -2.52 9.18 -0.84
N ALA A 53 -1.23 9.49 -0.67
CA ALA A 53 -0.45 9.04 0.48
C ALA A 53 -1.07 9.50 1.81
N GLU A 54 -1.50 10.76 1.88
CA GLU A 54 -2.19 11.30 3.06
C GLU A 54 -3.53 10.59 3.29
N ALA A 55 -4.32 10.37 2.24
CA ALA A 55 -5.60 9.68 2.35
C ALA A 55 -5.45 8.23 2.83
N MET A 56 -4.41 7.52 2.37
CA MET A 56 -4.16 6.12 2.74
C MET A 56 -3.56 5.97 4.15
N LYS A 57 -2.92 7.02 4.67
CA LYS A 57 -2.21 7.00 5.96
C LYS A 57 -3.11 6.53 7.10
N GLU A 58 -4.34 7.03 7.16
CA GLU A 58 -5.30 6.68 8.21
C GLU A 58 -5.58 5.17 8.27
N GLU A 59 -5.78 4.54 7.10
CA GLU A 59 -6.05 3.11 7.02
C GLU A 59 -4.82 2.29 7.41
N TYR A 60 -3.64 2.70 6.97
CA TYR A 60 -2.39 2.04 7.35
C TYR A 60 -2.14 2.14 8.86
N ASP A 61 -2.41 3.32 9.44
CA ASP A 61 -2.31 3.55 10.86
C ASP A 61 -3.30 2.67 11.65
N ALA A 62 -4.53 2.52 11.16
CA ALA A 62 -5.55 1.69 11.77
C ALA A 62 -5.18 0.20 11.76
N ILE A 63 -4.68 -0.33 10.63
CA ILE A 63 -4.25 -1.73 10.50
C ILE A 63 -3.11 -2.04 11.48
N VAL A 64 -2.06 -1.21 11.45
CA VAL A 64 -0.90 -1.40 12.33
C VAL A 64 -1.29 -1.19 13.79
N GLY A 65 -2.15 -0.21 14.07
CA GLY A 65 -2.66 0.10 15.41
C GLY A 65 -3.53 -1.00 16.01
N ALA A 66 -4.27 -1.74 15.19
CA ALA A 66 -5.09 -2.89 15.59
C ALA A 66 -4.26 -4.15 15.89
N GLY A 67 -2.94 -4.12 15.72
CA GLY A 67 -2.11 -5.29 15.96
C GLY A 67 -1.95 -6.21 14.75
N PHE A 68 -2.31 -5.78 13.54
CA PHE A 68 -2.08 -6.58 12.34
C PHE A 68 -0.81 -6.12 11.58
N LEU A 69 -0.26 -7.03 10.78
CA LEU A 69 0.71 -6.69 9.75
C LEU A 69 0.02 -5.96 8.60
N LEU A 70 0.64 -4.91 8.10
CA LEU A 70 0.22 -4.22 6.89
C LEU A 70 0.89 -4.87 5.67
N GLN A 71 0.10 -5.40 4.75
CA GLN A 71 0.60 -5.89 3.47
C GLN A 71 0.22 -4.91 2.35
N LEU A 72 1.21 -4.31 1.70
CA LEU A 72 1.00 -3.31 0.65
C LEU A 72 1.04 -3.95 -0.73
N ASP A 73 -0.04 -3.76 -1.48
CA ASP A 73 -0.13 -4.18 -2.88
C ASP A 73 0.46 -3.07 -3.77
N CYS A 74 1.68 -3.30 -4.26
CA CYS A 74 2.44 -2.33 -5.05
C CYS A 74 2.86 -2.87 -6.44
N PRO A 75 1.92 -3.38 -7.27
CA PRO A 75 2.28 -3.83 -8.61
C PRO A 75 2.77 -2.66 -9.49
N ASP A 76 2.38 -1.42 -9.18
CA ASP A 76 2.85 -0.20 -9.86
C ASP A 76 4.38 -0.10 -9.90
N LEU A 77 5.07 -0.55 -8.85
CA LEU A 77 6.53 -0.61 -8.80
C LEU A 77 7.13 -1.68 -9.74
N GLY A 78 6.35 -2.71 -10.11
CA GLY A 78 6.72 -3.77 -11.05
C GLY A 78 6.28 -3.54 -12.49
N VAL A 79 5.25 -2.70 -12.72
CA VAL A 79 4.64 -2.48 -14.04
C VAL A 79 5.64 -1.93 -15.05
N SER A 80 6.63 -1.15 -14.62
CA SER A 80 7.73 -0.68 -15.48
C SER A 80 8.50 -1.81 -16.18
N ARG A 81 8.61 -2.99 -15.55
CA ARG A 81 9.28 -4.15 -16.16
C ARG A 81 8.40 -4.90 -17.16
N VAL A 82 7.08 -4.84 -17.01
CA VAL A 82 6.13 -5.64 -17.79
C VAL A 82 5.68 -4.92 -19.06
N ARG A 83 5.62 -3.58 -19.04
CA ARG A 83 5.17 -2.81 -20.21
C ARG A 83 6.26 -2.56 -21.26
N GLY A 84 7.51 -2.94 -21.01
CA GLY A 84 8.64 -2.64 -21.90
C GLY A 84 8.89 -1.14 -22.07
N GLU A 85 8.22 -0.33 -21.24
CA GLU A 85 8.32 1.11 -21.18
C GLU A 85 9.30 1.40 -20.04
N ASP A 86 10.49 1.89 -20.39
CA ASP A 86 11.41 2.50 -19.43
C ASP A 86 10.74 3.76 -18.85
N TRP A 87 9.80 3.56 -17.92
CA TRP A 87 9.38 4.60 -17.02
C TRP A 87 10.62 5.07 -16.27
N ARG A 88 10.89 6.37 -16.38
CA ARG A 88 12.08 7.04 -15.85
C ARG A 88 12.26 6.66 -14.38
N GLU A 89 13.50 6.49 -13.93
CA GLU A 89 13.82 6.24 -12.52
C GLU A 89 13.08 7.20 -11.58
N ASP A 90 12.91 8.45 -12.01
CA ASP A 90 12.12 9.49 -11.35
C ASP A 90 10.68 9.06 -10.99
N TYR A 91 10.00 8.29 -11.86
CA TYR A 91 8.65 7.79 -11.58
C TYR A 91 8.64 6.79 -10.42
N ARG A 92 9.59 5.85 -10.41
CA ARG A 92 9.73 4.87 -9.31
C ARG A 92 10.08 5.58 -8.01
N VAL A 93 10.99 6.55 -8.06
CA VAL A 93 11.39 7.35 -6.91
C VAL A 93 10.19 8.09 -6.30
N LEU A 94 9.37 8.76 -7.13
CA LEU A 94 8.16 9.45 -6.66
C LEU A 94 7.16 8.50 -6.00
N HIS A 95 6.94 7.32 -6.57
CA HIS A 95 6.03 6.32 -6.00
C HIS A 95 6.55 5.75 -4.67
N ILE A 96 7.85 5.49 -4.56
CA ILE A 96 8.49 5.07 -3.31
C ILE A 96 8.38 6.18 -2.25
N GLN A 97 8.58 7.44 -2.63
CA GLN A 97 8.45 8.59 -1.71
C GLN A 97 7.02 8.71 -1.17
N ALA A 98 6.02 8.63 -2.04
CA ALA A 98 4.62 8.65 -1.63
C ALA A 98 4.27 7.46 -0.71
N LEU A 99 4.79 6.27 -1.01
CA LEU A 99 4.62 5.10 -0.15
C LEU A 99 5.22 5.34 1.24
N ASN A 100 6.46 5.85 1.30
CA ASN A 100 7.15 6.15 2.55
C ASN A 100 6.46 7.26 3.36
N GLN A 101 5.82 8.23 2.71
CA GLN A 101 5.00 9.26 3.37
C GLN A 101 3.77 8.64 4.07
N ALA A 102 3.11 7.68 3.40
CA ALA A 102 1.91 7.03 3.91
C ALA A 102 2.22 6.04 5.04
N VAL A 103 3.30 5.25 4.91
CA VAL A 103 3.63 4.19 5.87
C VAL A 103 3.95 4.77 7.25
N PRO A 104 3.34 4.25 8.34
CA PRO A 104 3.65 4.70 9.69
C PRO A 104 5.11 4.41 10.04
N THR A 105 5.81 5.35 10.70
CA THR A 105 7.20 5.17 11.14
C THR A 105 7.39 3.94 12.05
N ARG A 106 6.36 3.58 12.84
CA ARG A 106 6.34 2.37 13.68
C ARG A 106 6.21 1.05 12.89
N CYS A 107 6.06 1.09 11.56
CA CYS A 107 5.83 -0.08 10.72
C CYS A 107 7.09 -0.78 10.22
N ALA A 108 8.29 -0.35 10.62
CA ALA A 108 9.56 -0.89 10.10
C ALA A 108 9.69 -2.43 10.22
N THR A 109 8.98 -3.06 11.16
CA THR A 109 8.91 -4.53 11.34
C THR A 109 7.54 -5.14 11.05
N ARG A 110 6.53 -4.33 10.66
CA ARG A 110 5.14 -4.77 10.48
C ARG A 110 4.55 -4.53 9.10
N CYS A 111 5.40 -4.21 8.13
CA CYS A 111 5.01 -3.89 6.77
C CYS A 111 5.65 -4.86 5.77
N ASN A 112 4.85 -5.49 4.90
CA ASN A 112 5.30 -6.36 3.83
C ASN A 112 4.92 -5.79 2.46
N LEU A 113 5.85 -5.83 1.49
CA LEU A 113 5.61 -5.46 0.10
C LEU A 113 5.20 -6.69 -0.73
N TYR A 114 3.97 -6.66 -1.27
CA TYR A 114 3.47 -7.66 -2.21
C TYR A 114 3.45 -7.11 -3.64
N ASN A 115 4.09 -7.86 -4.54
CA ASN A 115 4.07 -7.61 -5.97
C ASN A 115 3.86 -8.96 -6.67
N ARG A 116 2.85 -9.09 -7.53
CA ARG A 116 2.51 -10.36 -8.19
C ARG A 116 3.59 -10.90 -9.14
N HIS A 117 4.64 -10.14 -9.43
CA HIS A 117 5.70 -10.51 -10.36
C HIS A 117 6.97 -11.10 -9.72
N LYS A 118 6.93 -11.64 -8.49
CA LYS A 118 8.15 -12.18 -7.82
C LYS A 118 8.82 -13.38 -8.50
N ASN A 119 8.24 -13.97 -9.56
CA ASN A 119 8.73 -15.22 -10.17
C ASN A 119 8.81 -15.17 -11.71
N MET A 120 9.60 -14.27 -12.31
CA MET A 120 10.12 -14.49 -13.66
C MET A 120 11.65 -14.63 -13.58
N PRO A 121 12.27 -15.62 -14.24
CA PRO A 121 13.72 -15.75 -14.30
C PRO A 121 14.35 -14.50 -14.95
N PRO A 122 15.66 -14.26 -14.74
CA PRO A 122 16.36 -13.08 -15.25
C PRO A 122 16.18 -12.87 -16.76
#